data_AF-D8LV60-F1
#
_entry.id   AF-D8LV60-F1
#
_cell.length_a   1.000
_cell.length_b   1.000
_cell.length_c   1.000
_cell.angle_alpha   90.00
_cell.angle_beta   90.00
_cell.angle_gamma   90.00
#
_symmetry.space_group_name_H-M   'P 1'
#
loop_
_entity.id
_entity.type
_entity.pdbx_description
1 polymer ?
#
loop_
_entity_poly.entity_id
_entity_poly.type
_entity_poly.pdbx_seq_one_letter_code
_entity_poly.pdbx_strand_id
1 'polypeptide(L)'
;MEYVGEVLRRAVAEDRIRTRCESRNYMLEVRENYANMVLHTYIDATHFGNESRFVNHSCDPNCAVHIIRTSTLFPHVVLVALRDIQEGEEICFHYGGSNAVSSCKCHCNAPNCQGYVPFSLSIV
;
A
#
# COMPACT_ATOMS: atom_id res chain seq x y z
N MET A 1 10.44 2.14 -7.43
CA MET A 1 9.69 3.41 -7.59
C MET A 1 9.21 3.88 -6.22
N GLU A 2 9.03 5.18 -5.98
CA GLU A 2 8.52 5.67 -4.69
C GLU A 2 6.99 5.79 -4.72
N TYR A 3 6.32 5.43 -3.62
CA TYR A 3 4.90 5.65 -3.40
C TYR A 3 4.68 6.99 -2.71
N VAL A 4 4.21 7.97 -3.48
CA VAL A 4 4.05 9.35 -3.03
C VAL A 4 2.59 9.78 -3.06
N GLY A 5 2.23 10.64 -2.11
CA GLY A 5 0.92 11.28 -2.05
C GLY A 5 0.84 12.28 -0.91
N GLU A 6 -0.39 12.68 -0.56
CA GLU A 6 -0.61 13.57 0.58
C GLU A 6 -0.31 12.81 1.89
N VAL A 7 0.58 13.36 2.72
CA VAL A 7 0.79 12.81 4.06
C VAL A 7 -0.27 13.34 5.01
N LEU A 8 -1.06 12.44 5.59
CA LEU A 8 -2.22 12.77 6.41
C LEU A 8 -2.02 12.39 7.88
N ARG A 9 -2.68 13.16 8.75
CA ARG A 9 -2.90 12.72 10.13
C ARG A 9 -3.96 11.62 10.15
N ARG A 10 -3.84 10.71 11.11
CA ARG A 10 -4.78 9.58 11.33
C ARG A 10 -6.25 9.97 11.22
N ALA A 11 -6.68 11.00 11.96
CA ALA A 11 -8.08 11.43 11.99
C ALA A 11 -8.61 11.85 10.59
N VAL A 12 -7.76 12.45 9.76
CA VAL A 12 -8.12 12.85 8.39
C VAL A 12 -8.17 11.62 7.48
N ALA A 13 -7.21 10.70 7.60
CA ALA A 13 -7.21 9.45 6.84
C ALA A 13 -8.48 8.63 7.14
N GLU A 14 -8.80 8.43 8.42
CA GLU A 14 -10.01 7.71 8.87
C GLU A 14 -11.31 8.38 8.38
N ASP A 15 -11.37 9.71 8.38
CA ASP A 15 -12.52 10.44 7.83
C ASP A 15 -12.66 10.26 6.32
N ARG A 16 -11.56 10.37 5.55
CA ARG A 16 -11.55 10.13 4.10
C ARG A 16 -11.98 8.70 3.77
N ILE A 17 -11.53 7.70 4.52
CA ILE A 17 -11.91 6.30 4.32
C ILE A 17 -13.41 6.08 4.60
N ARG A 18 -13.93 6.67 5.68
CA ARG A 18 -15.35 6.52 6.05
C ARG A 18 -16.30 7.21 5.08
N THR A 19 -15.91 8.39 4.60
CA THR A 19 -16.77 9.23 3.76
C THR A 19 -16.71 8.83 2.28
N ARG A 20 -15.63 8.17 1.84
CA ARG A 20 -15.50 7.66 0.47
C ARG A 20 -16.13 6.28 0.33
N CYS A 21 -17.11 6.20 -0.57
CA CYS A 21 -17.67 4.95 -1.07
C CYS A 21 -17.11 4.67 -2.47
N GLU A 22 -15.79 4.81 -2.64
CA GLU A 22 -15.13 4.64 -3.93
C GLU A 22 -14.66 3.20 -4.13
N SER A 23 -14.73 2.72 -5.37
CA SER A 23 -14.28 1.37 -5.75
C SER A 23 -12.77 1.21 -5.74
N ARG A 24 -12.01 2.30 -5.56
CA ARG A 24 -10.54 2.33 -5.59
C ARG A 24 -10.02 3.00 -4.33
N ASN A 25 -9.11 2.33 -3.61
CA ASN A 25 -8.46 2.87 -2.44
C ASN A 25 -6.96 3.08 -2.73
N TYR A 26 -6.50 4.32 -2.58
CA TYR A 26 -5.10 4.72 -2.75
C TYR A 26 -4.48 5.21 -1.44
N MET A 27 -5.09 4.83 -0.31
CA MET A 27 -4.56 5.09 1.02
C MET A 27 -3.59 3.98 1.42
N LEU A 28 -2.39 4.39 1.83
CA LEU A 28 -1.38 3.53 2.41
C LEU A 28 -1.11 3.97 3.85
N GLU A 29 -1.30 3.08 4.82
CA GLU A 29 -0.73 3.24 6.16
C GLU A 29 0.60 2.50 6.20
N VAL A 30 1.61 3.20 6.69
CA VAL A 30 2.95 2.69 6.93
C VAL A 30 3.14 2.65 8.44
N ARG A 31 3.46 1.49 9.02
CA ARG A 31 3.81 1.40 10.44
C ARG A 31 5.27 1.04 10.61
N GLU A 32 5.94 1.81 11.46
CA GLU A 32 7.37 1.67 11.69
C GLU A 32 7.63 1.47 13.18
N ASN A 33 8.34 0.41 13.53
CA ASN A 33 8.82 0.21 14.89
C ASN A 33 10.06 1.09 15.13
N TYR A 34 9.97 2.05 16.03
CA TYR A 34 11.07 2.94 16.40
C TYR A 34 11.12 3.13 17.91
N ALA A 35 12.25 2.85 18.55
CA ALA A 35 12.48 3.11 19.99
C ALA A 35 11.31 2.73 20.93
N ASN A 36 10.77 1.51 20.77
CA ASN A 36 9.64 0.95 21.53
C ASN A 36 8.26 1.60 21.25
N MET A 37 8.13 2.43 20.23
CA MET A 37 6.85 2.92 19.72
C MET A 37 6.62 2.48 18.28
N VAL A 38 5.34 2.44 17.90
CA VAL A 38 4.93 2.24 16.51
C VAL A 38 4.55 3.61 15.96
N LEU A 39 5.29 4.07 14.97
CA LEU A 39 4.99 5.30 14.24
C LEU A 39 4.07 4.96 13.08
N HIS A 40 3.02 5.77 12.90
CA HIS A 40 2.03 5.59 11.84
C HIS A 40 2.12 6.78 10.87
N THR A 41 2.32 6.49 9.59
CA THR A 41 2.27 7.48 8.50
C THR A 41 1.19 7.08 7.51
N TYR A 42 0.26 7.98 7.21
CA TYR A 42 -0.80 7.77 6.23
C TYR A 42 -0.48 8.56 4.97
N ILE A 43 -0.46 7.91 3.81
CA ILE A 43 -0.19 8.50 2.51
C ILE A 43 -1.43 8.28 1.63
N ASP A 44 -2.06 9.35 1.19
CA ASP A 44 -3.22 9.31 0.28
C ASP A 44 -2.82 9.76 -1.12
N ALA A 45 -2.73 8.81 -2.06
CA ALA A 45 -2.41 9.09 -3.45
C ALA A 45 -3.67 9.33 -4.33
N THR A 46 -4.83 9.61 -3.73
CA THR A 46 -6.09 9.80 -4.47
C THR A 46 -6.06 11.00 -5.39
N HIS A 47 -5.61 12.17 -4.90
CA HIS A 47 -5.59 13.42 -5.67
C HIS A 47 -4.19 13.83 -6.12
N PHE A 48 -3.18 13.59 -5.28
CA PHE A 48 -1.79 13.90 -5.57
C PHE A 48 -0.97 12.63 -5.40
N GLY A 49 -0.19 12.26 -6.42
CA GLY A 49 0.64 11.06 -6.41
C GLY A 49 1.40 10.90 -7.72
N ASN A 50 2.04 9.75 -7.91
CA ASN A 50 2.70 9.39 -9.17
C ASN A 50 2.14 8.05 -9.69
N GLU A 51 2.80 7.47 -10.70
CA GLU A 51 2.41 6.19 -11.32
C GLU A 51 2.31 5.00 -10.35
N SER A 52 2.97 5.06 -9.18
CA SER A 52 2.94 3.98 -8.19
C SER A 52 1.53 3.70 -7.67
N ARG A 53 0.62 4.68 -7.74
CA ARG A 53 -0.78 4.54 -7.30
C ARG A 53 -1.55 3.50 -8.11
N PHE A 54 -1.06 3.12 -9.29
CA PHE A 54 -1.68 2.14 -10.17
C PHE A 54 -1.14 0.72 -9.98
N VAL A 55 -0.13 0.53 -9.13
CA VAL A 55 0.46 -0.79 -8.89
C VAL A 55 -0.52 -1.63 -8.09
N ASN A 56 -1.01 -2.70 -8.71
CA ASN A 56 -2.08 -3.53 -8.16
C ASN A 56 -1.60 -4.53 -7.09
N HIS A 57 -2.59 -5.12 -6.42
CA HIS A 57 -2.36 -6.23 -5.50
C HIS A 57 -2.10 -7.55 -6.25
N SER A 58 -1.10 -8.31 -5.78
CA SER A 58 -0.99 -9.75 -6.04
C SER A 58 -0.77 -10.53 -4.74
N CYS A 59 -1.36 -11.73 -4.65
CA CYS A 59 -1.06 -12.69 -3.58
C CYS A 59 0.30 -13.40 -3.79
N ASP A 60 0.86 -13.32 -5.00
CA ASP A 60 2.23 -13.73 -5.35
C ASP A 60 2.90 -12.58 -6.13
N PRO A 61 3.36 -11.52 -5.43
CA PRO A 61 3.84 -10.31 -6.05
C PRO A 61 5.29 -10.39 -6.57
N ASN A 62 5.63 -9.54 -7.54
CA ASN A 62 7.01 -9.35 -8.00
C ASN A 62 7.72 -8.13 -7.38
N CYS A 63 7.00 -7.29 -6.61
CA CYS A 63 7.57 -6.20 -5.83
C CYS A 63 7.18 -6.27 -4.35
N ALA A 64 8.03 -5.68 -3.50
CA ALA A 64 7.76 -5.44 -2.09
C ALA A 64 7.88 -3.95 -1.75
N VAL A 65 7.21 -3.55 -0.67
CA VAL A 65 7.31 -2.21 -0.10
C VAL A 65 8.45 -2.18 0.91
N HIS A 66 9.35 -1.22 0.75
CA HIS A 66 10.44 -0.91 1.66
C HIS A 66 10.28 0.50 2.22
N ILE A 67 10.49 0.63 3.52
CA ILE A 67 10.40 1.92 4.21
C ILE A 67 11.83 2.43 4.43
N ILE A 68 12.12 3.61 3.88
CA ILE A 68 13.45 4.24 3.95
C ILE A 68 13.35 5.51 4.77
N ARG A 69 13.98 5.53 5.95
CA ARG A 69 14.17 6.74 6.75
C ARG A 69 15.37 7.52 6.24
N THR A 70 15.18 8.81 6.02
CA THR A 70 16.24 9.79 5.75
C THR A 70 16.18 10.88 6.82
N SER A 71 16.85 12.02 6.62
CA SER A 71 16.78 13.17 7.54
C SER A 71 15.47 13.96 7.45
N THR A 72 14.49 13.49 6.69
CA THR A 72 13.15 14.08 6.57
C THR A 72 12.24 13.68 7.73
N LEU A 73 11.13 14.41 7.88
CA LEU A 73 10.14 14.15 8.92
C LEU A 73 9.34 12.85 8.67
N PHE A 74 9.08 12.52 7.40
CA PHE A 74 8.27 11.37 6.99
C PHE A 74 9.13 10.37 6.22
N PRO A 75 8.89 9.06 6.39
CA PRO A 75 9.62 8.04 5.67
C PRO A 75 9.31 8.06 4.17
N HIS A 76 10.25 7.59 3.36
CA HIS A 76 10.02 7.27 1.96
C HIS A 76 9.51 5.84 1.83
N VAL A 77 8.45 5.64 1.07
CA VAL A 77 7.91 4.30 0.77
C VAL A 77 8.35 3.92 -0.63
N VAL A 78 9.10 2.85 -0.78
CA VAL A 78 9.69 2.46 -2.07
C VAL A 78 9.26 1.05 -2.44
N LEU A 79 8.70 0.90 -3.64
CA LEU A 79 8.48 -0.39 -4.28
C LEU A 79 9.80 -0.87 -4.90
N VAL A 80 10.25 -2.03 -4.46
CA VAL A 80 11.49 -2.69 -4.87
C VAL A 80 11.16 -4.04 -5.50
N ALA A 81 11.79 -4.36 -6.63
CA ALA A 81 11.64 -5.65 -7.28
C ALA A 81 12.24 -6.78 -6.42
N LEU A 82 11.52 -7.90 -6.31
CA LEU A 82 11.95 -9.10 -5.59
C LEU A 82 12.74 -10.07 -6.50
N ARG A 83 12.56 -9.92 -7.82
CA ARG A 83 13.21 -10.69 -8.88
C ARG A 83 13.26 -9.85 -10.15
N ASP A 84 13.93 -10.35 -11.17
CA ASP A 84 13.85 -9.76 -12.51
C ASP A 84 12.39 -9.78 -13.01
N ILE A 85 11.96 -8.65 -13.58
CA ILE A 85 10.61 -8.43 -14.12
C ILE A 85 10.74 -8.32 -15.64
N GLN A 86 10.00 -9.14 -16.37
CA GLN A 86 10.08 -9.16 -17.84
C GLN A 86 9.32 -7.98 -18.46
N GLU A 87 9.69 -7.61 -19.69
CA GLU A 87 8.94 -6.61 -20.44
C GLU A 87 7.48 -7.06 -20.63
N GLY A 88 6.54 -6.16 -20.32
CA GLY A 88 5.10 -6.44 -20.37
C GLY A 88 4.54 -7.17 -19.14
N GLU A 89 5.38 -7.59 -18.20
CA GLU A 89 4.92 -8.15 -16.92
C GLU A 89 4.35 -7.04 -16.02
N GLU A 90 3.15 -7.27 -15.46
CA GLU A 90 2.53 -6.31 -14.54
C GLU A 90 3.33 -6.22 -13.24
N ILE A 91 3.67 -5.00 -12.82
CA ILE A 91 4.26 -4.73 -11.51
C ILE A 91 3.15 -4.80 -10.45
N CYS A 92 3.36 -5.61 -9.41
CA CYS A 92 2.39 -5.80 -8.35
C CYS A 92 3.06 -6.01 -6.99
N PHE A 93 2.38 -5.64 -5.90
CA PHE A 93 2.85 -5.89 -4.53
C PHE A 93 1.73 -6.43 -3.63
N HIS A 94 2.08 -6.98 -2.47
CA HIS A 94 1.08 -7.42 -1.51
C HIS A 94 0.55 -6.22 -0.71
N TYR A 95 -0.75 -5.93 -0.76
CA TYR A 95 -1.39 -4.82 -0.02
C TYR A 95 -1.49 -5.06 1.51
N GLY A 96 -0.61 -5.89 2.09
CA GLY A 96 -0.60 -6.22 3.53
C GLY A 96 -1.86 -6.90 4.08
N GLY A 97 -2.08 -6.83 5.40
CA GLY A 97 -3.38 -7.02 6.06
C GLY A 97 -3.98 -8.43 6.12
N SER A 98 -3.51 -9.33 6.99
CA SER A 98 -4.06 -10.71 7.08
C SER A 98 -5.50 -10.82 7.62
N ASN A 99 -6.06 -9.78 8.24
CA ASN A 99 -7.24 -9.92 9.10
C ASN A 99 -8.44 -9.04 8.73
N ALA A 100 -8.43 -8.38 7.57
CA ALA A 100 -9.50 -7.47 7.20
C ALA A 100 -10.32 -8.02 6.03
N VAL A 101 -11.62 -8.23 6.29
CA VAL A 101 -12.58 -8.75 5.32
C VAL A 101 -12.92 -7.65 4.32
N SER A 102 -12.26 -7.69 3.16
CA SER A 102 -12.65 -6.87 2.02
C SER A 102 -13.76 -7.56 1.24
N SER A 103 -14.72 -6.78 0.75
CA SER A 103 -15.69 -7.24 -0.26
C SER A 103 -15.11 -7.20 -1.68
N CYS A 104 -13.94 -6.60 -1.88
CA CYS A 104 -13.29 -6.49 -3.18
C CYS A 104 -12.64 -7.82 -3.57
N LYS A 105 -13.16 -8.46 -4.61
CA LYS A 105 -12.59 -9.69 -5.16
C LYS A 105 -11.17 -9.45 -5.68
N CYS A 106 -10.28 -10.38 -5.40
CA CYS A 106 -8.93 -10.37 -5.93
C CYS A 106 -8.92 -11.04 -7.32
N HIS A 107 -8.28 -10.38 -8.27
CA HIS A 107 -8.16 -10.84 -9.66
C HIS A 107 -6.68 -11.05 -10.08
N CYS A 108 -5.78 -11.25 -9.12
CA CYS A 108 -4.34 -11.41 -9.40
C CYS A 108 -3.96 -12.70 -10.13
N ASN A 109 -4.87 -13.67 -10.23
CA ASN A 109 -4.67 -14.98 -10.87
C ASN A 109 -3.53 -15.84 -10.31
N ALA A 110 -2.92 -15.45 -9.18
CA ALA A 110 -1.89 -16.24 -8.53
C ALA A 110 -2.47 -17.59 -8.04
N PRO A 111 -1.72 -18.71 -8.13
CA PRO A 111 -2.19 -20.02 -7.66
C PRO A 111 -2.56 -20.05 -6.17
N ASN A 112 -1.93 -19.18 -5.37
CA ASN A 112 -2.16 -19.00 -3.93
C ASN A 112 -3.13 -17.84 -3.63
N CYS A 113 -3.94 -17.39 -4.59
CA CYS A 113 -4.86 -16.28 -4.42
C CYS A 113 -5.85 -16.52 -3.26
N GLN A 114 -5.99 -15.53 -2.38
CA GLN A 114 -6.90 -15.58 -1.22
C GLN A 114 -8.35 -15.18 -1.58
N GLY A 115 -8.65 -14.94 -2.86
CA GLY A 115 -9.99 -14.63 -3.37
C GLY A 115 -10.46 -13.18 -3.19
N TYR A 116 -9.94 -12.47 -2.18
CA TYR A 116 -10.26 -11.07 -1.89
C TYR A 116 -8.99 -10.25 -1.68
N VAL A 117 -9.00 -8.99 -2.10
CA VAL A 117 -7.88 -8.07 -1.87
C VAL A 117 -7.83 -7.79 -0.37
N PRO A 118 -6.70 -7.98 0.31
CA PRO A 118 -6.63 -7.68 1.72
C PRO A 118 -6.80 -6.17 1.91
N PHE A 119 -7.89 -5.77 2.58
CA PHE A 119 -8.17 -4.38 2.86
C PHE A 119 -7.83 -4.09 4.32
N SER A 120 -6.56 -4.07 4.67
CA SER A 120 -6.19 -3.50 5.97
C SER A 120 -5.78 -2.06 5.77
N LEU A 121 -6.28 -1.20 6.66
CA LEU A 121 -5.74 0.14 6.84
C LEU A 121 -4.33 0.13 7.41
N SER A 122 -3.64 -1.02 7.44
CA SER A 122 -2.32 -1.24 8.02
C SER A 122 -1.47 -2.09 7.08
N ILE A 123 -0.45 -1.49 6.47
CA ILE A 123 0.60 -2.20 5.74
C ILE A 123 1.90 -2.06 6.54
N VAL A 124 2.39 -3.22 7.01
CA VAL A 124 3.47 -3.45 7.98
C VAL A 124 3.17 -2.80 9.33
#